data_AF-A0AAN8YX24-F1
#
_entry.id   AF-A0AAN8YX24-F1
#
_cell.length_a   1.000
_cell.length_b   1.000
_cell.length_c   1.000
_cell.angle_alpha   90.00
_cell.angle_beta   90.00
_cell.angle_gamma   90.00
#
_symmetry.space_group_name_H-M   'P 1'
#
loop_
_entity.id
_entity.type
_entity.pdbx_description
1 polymer ?
#
loop_
_entity_poly.entity_id
_entity_poly.type
_entity_poly.pdbx_seq_one_letter_code
_entity_poly.pdbx_strand_id
1 'polypeptide(L)'
;MNKDALTTWVIHDPNVVCNKDLIHILYSLSEDMGLPGFRVGIVYSYNDTVVACAQKMSSFGLVSSQTQHLLALMLIDEEFVARFLEENLKRLAKRHMLFTKELEKVEKSCLRNNAGLFVWMDLGRLFSEPTLEGEMKLWRIIINDVKLNVSPGSSFYCCEPG
;
A
#
# COMPACT_ATOMS: atom_id res chain seq x y z
N MET A 1 7.38 20.84 14.21
CA MET A 1 6.58 19.80 13.54
C MET A 1 7.57 18.83 12.94
N ASN A 2 7.55 17.57 13.38
CA ASN A 2 8.62 16.62 13.10
C ASN A 2 8.69 16.32 11.60
N LYS A 3 9.85 16.53 10.98
CA LYS A 3 10.07 16.38 9.52
C LYS A 3 10.16 14.92 9.07
N ASP A 4 9.93 13.97 9.98
CA ASP A 4 10.19 12.54 9.78
C ASP A 4 9.01 11.76 9.20
N ALA A 5 7.86 12.38 8.94
CA ALA A 5 6.62 11.66 8.61
C ALA A 5 6.33 11.51 7.11
N LEU A 6 7.14 12.08 6.21
CA LEU A 6 6.74 12.28 4.80
C LEU A 6 7.70 11.76 3.73
N THR A 7 8.76 11.05 4.10
CA THR A 7 9.71 10.53 3.12
C THR A 7 10.08 9.10 3.49
N THR A 8 9.80 8.16 2.60
CA THR A 8 10.52 6.88 2.56
C THR A 8 11.98 7.22 2.24
N TRP A 9 12.77 7.55 3.26
CA TRP A 9 14.20 7.58 3.13
C TRP A 9 14.64 6.14 2.89
N VAL A 10 15.33 5.86 1.78
CA VAL A 10 16.31 4.78 1.80
C VAL A 10 17.25 5.18 2.92
N ILE A 11 17.12 4.55 4.09
CA ILE A 11 17.96 4.83 5.25
C ILE A 11 19.37 4.47 4.82
N HIS A 12 20.13 5.47 4.40
CA HIS A 12 21.55 5.35 4.19
C HIS A 12 22.19 5.32 5.58
N ASP A 13 22.20 4.13 6.19
CA ASP A 13 23.05 3.87 7.33
C ASP A 13 24.50 3.81 6.82
N PRO A 14 25.35 4.79 7.17
CA PRO A 14 26.74 4.81 6.71
C PRO A 14 27.55 3.60 7.20
N ASN A 15 27.05 2.82 8.16
CA ASN A 15 27.69 1.61 8.68
C ASN A 15 27.31 0.34 7.92
N VAL A 16 26.34 0.40 7.00
CA VAL A 16 25.91 -0.75 6.21
C VAL A 16 26.57 -0.69 4.82
N VAL A 17 27.59 -1.53 4.62
CA VAL A 17 28.16 -1.76 3.29
C VAL A 17 27.20 -2.64 2.51
N CYS A 18 26.43 -2.04 1.59
CA CYS A 18 25.50 -2.75 0.73
C CYS A 18 25.87 -2.55 -0.75
N ASN A 19 25.85 -3.64 -1.53
CA ASN A 19 25.97 -3.53 -2.97
C ASN A 19 24.68 -2.96 -3.56
N LYS A 20 24.74 -1.70 -4.03
CA LYS A 20 23.60 -0.98 -4.59
C LYS A 20 23.05 -1.66 -5.85
N ASP A 21 23.86 -2.42 -6.58
CA ASP A 21 23.42 -3.12 -7.79
C ASP A 21 22.35 -4.19 -7.54
N LEU A 22 22.15 -4.57 -6.27
CA LEU A 22 21.13 -5.51 -5.82
C LEU A 22 19.88 -4.80 -5.26
N ILE A 23 19.86 -3.47 -5.25
CA ILE A 23 18.75 -2.66 -4.75
C ILE A 23 17.96 -2.11 -5.94
N HIS A 24 16.67 -2.45 -5.97
CA HIS A 24 15.73 -1.98 -6.97
C HIS A 24 14.43 -1.54 -6.26
N ILE A 25 13.85 -0.44 -6.70
CA ILE A 25 12.64 0.16 -6.15
C ILE A 25 11.56 0.11 -7.22
N LEU A 26 10.40 -0.42 -6.86
CA LEU A 26 9.19 -0.41 -7.67
C LEU A 26 8.23 0.61 -7.09
N TYR A 27 7.68 1.48 -7.94
CA TYR A 27 6.77 2.53 -7.52
C TYR A 27 5.58 2.67 -8.48
N SER A 28 4.45 3.16 -7.99
CA SER A 28 3.26 3.44 -8.78
C SER A 28 2.42 4.55 -8.15
N LEU A 29 1.73 5.32 -8.99
CA LEU A 29 0.78 6.36 -8.53
C LEU A 29 -0.63 5.80 -8.26
N SER A 30 -0.80 4.48 -8.28
CA SER A 30 -2.11 3.83 -8.16
C SER A 30 -2.74 4.04 -6.78
N GLU A 31 -1.96 3.81 -5.72
CA GLU A 31 -2.47 3.85 -4.34
C GLU A 31 -2.31 5.25 -3.73
N ASP A 32 -1.10 5.81 -3.77
CA ASP A 32 -0.78 7.07 -3.06
C ASP A 32 -1.50 8.28 -3.65
N MET A 33 -1.60 8.35 -4.97
CA MET A 33 -2.30 9.43 -5.69
C MET A 33 -3.72 9.07 -6.09
N GLY A 34 -4.15 7.82 -5.87
CA GLY A 34 -5.47 7.35 -6.29
C GLY A 34 -5.68 7.34 -7.80
N LEU A 35 -4.62 7.09 -8.59
CA LEU A 35 -4.66 7.11 -10.06
C LEU A 35 -4.41 5.72 -10.69
N PRO A 36 -5.10 4.64 -10.27
CA PRO A 36 -4.85 3.31 -10.84
C PRO A 36 -5.16 3.28 -12.34
N GLY A 37 -6.22 3.93 -12.80
CA GLY A 37 -6.62 3.94 -14.22
C GLY A 37 -5.58 4.57 -15.16
N PHE A 38 -4.62 5.35 -14.65
CA PHE A 38 -3.60 6.01 -15.46
C PHE A 38 -2.41 5.13 -15.77
N ARG A 39 -2.30 3.97 -15.10
CA ARG A 39 -1.32 2.92 -15.37
C ARG A 39 0.13 3.41 -15.37
N VAL A 40 0.47 4.19 -14.35
CA VAL A 40 1.82 4.69 -14.13
C VAL A 40 2.56 3.79 -13.16
N GLY A 41 3.57 3.08 -13.67
CA GLY A 41 4.51 2.27 -12.91
C GLY A 41 5.94 2.71 -13.21
N ILE A 42 6.80 2.69 -12.20
CA ILE A 42 8.19 3.17 -12.26
C ILE A 42 9.09 2.07 -11.70
N VAL A 43 10.17 1.80 -12.43
CA VAL A 43 11.28 0.96 -11.97
C VAL A 43 12.48 1.87 -11.78
N TYR A 44 12.99 1.94 -10.55
CA TYR A 44 14.20 2.65 -10.21
C TYR A 44 15.26 1.63 -9.75
N SER A 45 16.42 1.61 -10.39
CA SER A 45 17.49 0.65 -10.10
C SER A 45 18.82 1.38 -10.10
N TYR A 46 19.69 1.04 -9.15
CA TYR A 46 21.08 1.53 -9.16
C TYR A 46 21.97 0.76 -10.14
N ASN A 47 21.50 -0.39 -10.64
CA ASN A 47 22.20 -1.22 -11.63
C ASN A 47 21.80 -0.81 -13.05
N ASP A 48 22.75 -0.28 -13.82
CA ASP A 48 22.55 0.17 -15.21
C ASP A 48 22.14 -0.96 -16.16
N THR A 49 22.60 -2.20 -15.92
CA THR A 49 22.20 -3.36 -16.73
C THR A 49 20.71 -3.64 -16.56
N VAL A 50 20.21 -3.54 -15.34
CA VAL A 50 18.78 -3.69 -15.02
C VAL A 50 17.99 -2.54 -15.65
N VAL A 51 18.46 -1.30 -15.57
CA VAL A 51 17.81 -0.14 -16.21
C VAL A 51 17.69 -0.34 -17.71
N ALA A 52 18.78 -0.71 -18.39
CA ALA A 52 18.79 -0.92 -19.84
C ALA A 52 17.85 -2.06 -20.27
N CYS A 53 17.79 -3.14 -19.49
CA CYS A 53 16.87 -4.25 -19.75
C CYS A 53 15.41 -3.82 -19.55
N ALA A 54 15.10 -3.20 -18.40
CA ALA A 54 13.77 -2.72 -18.06
C ALA A 54 13.25 -1.70 -19.08
N GLN A 55 14.11 -0.81 -19.58
CA GLN A 55 13.74 0.16 -20.62
C GLN A 55 13.32 -0.53 -21.92
N LYS A 56 14.06 -1.57 -22.38
CA LYS A 56 13.67 -2.34 -23.57
C LYS A 56 12.34 -3.07 -23.35
N MET A 57 12.14 -3.66 -22.17
CA MET A 57 10.90 -4.34 -21.81
C MET A 57 9.72 -3.37 -21.66
N SER A 58 9.96 -2.11 -21.29
CA SER A 58 8.91 -1.10 -21.11
C SER A 58 8.09 -0.84 -22.38
N SER A 59 8.64 -1.16 -23.56
CA SER A 59 7.96 -1.03 -24.86
C SER A 59 6.62 -1.76 -24.93
N PHE A 60 6.42 -2.82 -24.13
CA PHE A 60 5.16 -3.57 -24.06
C PHE A 60 4.10 -2.95 -23.13
N GLY A 61 4.45 -1.91 -22.37
CA GLY A 61 3.58 -1.34 -21.34
C GLY A 61 3.87 0.13 -21.05
N LEU A 62 4.18 0.91 -22.09
CA LEU A 62 4.49 2.33 -21.94
C LEU A 62 3.29 3.11 -21.37
N VAL A 63 3.60 4.07 -20.51
CA VAL A 63 2.62 5.05 -20.03
C VAL A 63 2.18 5.92 -21.22
N SER A 64 0.88 6.18 -21.34
CA SER A 64 0.35 7.10 -22.36
C SER A 64 1.07 8.45 -22.34
N SER A 65 1.48 8.97 -23.50
CA SER A 65 2.16 10.26 -23.60
C SER A 65 1.29 11.41 -23.06
N GLN A 66 -0.04 11.33 -23.23
CA GLN A 66 -0.97 12.29 -22.66
C GLN A 66 -0.93 12.26 -21.12
N THR A 67 -0.94 11.07 -20.53
CA THR A 67 -0.80 10.89 -19.07
C THR A 67 0.54 11.41 -18.58
N GLN A 68 1.63 11.12 -19.30
CA GLN A 68 2.96 11.64 -18.95
C GLN A 68 2.96 13.17 -18.91
N HIS A 69 2.38 13.83 -19.92
CA HIS A 69 2.31 15.27 -19.99
C HIS A 69 1.47 15.87 -18.85
N LEU A 70 0.29 15.31 -18.58
CA LEU A 70 -0.57 15.72 -17.49
C LEU A 70 0.14 15.61 -16.13
N LEU A 71 0.75 14.46 -15.86
CA LEU A 71 1.46 14.22 -14.61
C LEU A 71 2.69 15.10 -14.46
N ALA A 72 3.43 15.37 -15.54
CA ALA A 72 4.56 16.29 -15.50
C ALA A 72 4.13 17.69 -15.04
N LEU A 73 3.02 18.22 -15.58
CA LEU A 73 2.48 19.52 -15.18
C LEU A 73 1.94 19.53 -13.74
N MET A 74 1.37 18.41 -13.29
CA MET A 74 0.83 18.30 -11.93
C MET A 74 1.95 18.15 -10.89
N LEU A 75 3.00 17.37 -11.19
CA LEU A 75 4.08 17.05 -10.25
C LEU A 75 5.17 18.13 -10.18
N ILE A 76 5.27 19.01 -11.18
CA ILE A 76 6.18 20.18 -11.12
C ILE A 76 5.64 21.31 -10.24
N ASP A 77 4.34 21.32 -9.96
CA ASP A 77 3.73 22.24 -8.99
C ASP A 77 4.03 21.77 -7.56
N GLU A 78 5.14 22.26 -7.01
CA GLU A 78 5.59 21.92 -5.66
C GLU A 78 4.56 22.30 -4.58
N GLU A 79 3.78 23.37 -4.78
CA GLU A 79 2.75 23.80 -3.83
C GLU A 79 1.56 22.83 -3.83
N PHE A 80 1.15 22.36 -5.02
CA PHE A 80 0.17 21.29 -5.14
C PHE A 80 0.67 20.02 -4.47
N VAL A 81 1.89 19.56 -4.77
CA VAL A 81 2.45 18.31 -4.23
C VAL A 81 2.55 18.37 -2.71
N ALA A 82 3.08 19.45 -2.14
CA ALA A 82 3.21 19.60 -0.69
C ALA A 82 1.84 19.54 0.02
N ARG A 83 0.84 20.28 -0.49
CA ARG A 83 -0.52 20.26 0.05
C ARG A 83 -1.18 18.90 -0.11
N PHE A 84 -0.99 18.25 -1.26
CA PHE A 84 -1.54 16.93 -1.52
C PHE A 84 -1.03 15.92 -0.50
N LEU A 85 0.29 15.87 -0.27
CA LEU A 85 0.91 14.95 0.67
C LEU A 85 0.43 15.18 2.12
N GLU A 86 0.40 16.44 2.57
CA GLU A 86 -0.09 16.79 3.91
C GLU A 86 -1.55 16.39 4.11
N GLU A 87 -2.42 16.79 3.18
CA GLU A 87 -3.84 16.56 3.30
C GLU A 87 -4.20 15.06 3.12
N ASN A 88 -3.49 14.34 2.25
CA ASN A 88 -3.67 12.90 2.09
C ASN A 88 -3.33 12.14 3.37
N LEU A 89 -2.17 12.42 3.98
CA LEU A 89 -1.79 11.82 5.27
C LEU A 89 -2.80 12.13 6.37
N LYS A 90 -3.23 13.39 6.48
CA LYS A 90 -4.20 13.82 7.48
C LYS A 90 -5.54 13.10 7.33
N ARG A 91 -6.03 12.96 6.10
CA ARG A 91 -7.29 12.25 5.81
C ARG A 91 -7.18 10.76 6.07
N LEU A 92 -6.07 10.14 5.65
CA LEU A 92 -5.82 8.71 5.87
C LEU A 92 -5.73 8.40 7.36
N ALA A 93 -4.94 9.17 8.12
CA ALA A 93 -4.82 9.03 9.57
C ALA A 93 -6.17 9.19 10.28
N LYS A 94 -6.97 10.19 9.88
CA LYS A 94 -8.32 10.40 10.42
C LYS A 94 -9.24 9.20 10.13
N ARG A 95 -9.21 8.67 8.90
CA ARG A 95 -10.04 7.52 8.49
C ARG A 95 -9.63 6.26 9.25
N HIS A 96 -8.33 5.99 9.30
CA HIS A 96 -7.76 4.86 10.04
C HIS A 96 -8.18 4.92 11.51
N MET A 97 -7.93 6.05 12.19
CA MET A 97 -8.28 6.23 13.60
C MET A 97 -9.78 6.04 13.87
N LEU A 98 -10.65 6.58 13.00
CA LEU A 98 -12.09 6.38 13.13
C LEU A 98 -12.47 4.90 13.04
N PHE A 99 -11.88 4.19 12.07
CA PHE A 99 -12.19 2.78 11.84
C PHE A 99 -11.67 1.89 12.97
N THR A 100 -10.40 2.05 13.36
CA THR A 100 -9.80 1.24 14.44
C THR A 100 -10.44 1.49 15.79
N LYS A 101 -10.85 2.74 16.09
CA LYS A 101 -11.55 3.06 17.35
C LYS A 101 -12.89 2.33 17.48
N GLU A 102 -13.61 2.14 16.37
CA GLU A 102 -14.87 1.38 16.39
C GLU A 102 -14.60 -0.13 16.52
N LEU A 103 -13.54 -0.64 15.89
CA LEU A 103 -13.14 -2.05 15.99
C LEU A 103 -12.59 -2.41 17.37
N GLU A 104 -11.93 -1.48 18.06
CA GLU A 104 -11.46 -1.65 19.44
C GLU A 104 -12.61 -1.96 20.43
N LYS A 105 -13.84 -1.49 20.14
CA LYS A 105 -15.03 -1.83 20.94
C LYS A 105 -15.40 -3.31 20.86
N VAL A 106 -14.93 -3.99 19.81
CA VAL A 106 -15.15 -5.42 19.55
C VAL A 106 -13.91 -6.24 19.98
N GLU A 107 -13.09 -5.71 20.90
CA GLU A 107 -11.83 -6.24 21.44
C GLU A 107 -10.69 -6.46 20.43
N LYS A 108 -9.58 -5.71 20.59
CA LYS A 108 -8.20 -5.92 20.04
C LYS A 108 -8.09 -6.67 18.70
N SER A 109 -8.97 -6.35 17.76
CA SER A 109 -9.17 -7.10 16.51
C SER A 109 -8.37 -6.53 15.35
N CYS A 110 -7.29 -5.76 15.59
CA CYS A 110 -6.50 -5.14 14.52
C CYS A 110 -5.01 -5.17 14.83
N LEU A 111 -4.21 -5.58 13.86
CA LEU A 111 -2.77 -5.37 13.87
C LEU A 111 -2.49 -3.86 13.80
N ARG A 112 -1.64 -3.37 14.69
CA ARG A 112 -1.20 -1.97 14.67
C ARG A 112 -0.40 -1.70 13.39
N ASN A 113 -0.93 -0.84 12.52
CA ASN A 113 -0.23 -0.37 11.33
C ASN A 113 -0.16 1.18 11.34
N ASN A 114 0.67 1.74 10.45
CA ASN A 114 0.87 3.17 10.29
C ASN A 114 0.83 3.64 8.82
N ALA A 115 0.51 2.73 7.89
CA ALA A 115 0.51 2.99 6.46
C ALA A 115 -0.46 2.04 5.73
N GLY A 116 -0.73 2.34 4.46
CA GLY A 116 -1.64 1.59 3.60
C GLY A 116 -3.08 2.10 3.62
N LEU A 117 -3.89 1.56 2.73
CA LEU A 117 -5.31 1.90 2.56
C LEU A 117 -6.24 0.83 3.17
N PHE A 118 -5.71 0.04 4.11
CA PHE A 118 -6.39 -1.11 4.70
C PHE A 118 -6.02 -1.25 6.18
N VAL A 119 -6.77 -2.08 6.90
CA VAL A 119 -6.39 -2.59 8.21
C VAL A 119 -6.32 -4.10 8.17
N TRP A 120 -5.38 -4.66 8.90
CA TRP A 120 -5.29 -6.11 9.08
C TRP A 120 -6.06 -6.49 10.34
N MET A 121 -7.25 -7.06 10.16
CA MET A 121 -8.13 -7.41 11.27
C MET A 121 -7.90 -8.85 11.72
N ASP A 122 -8.02 -9.08 13.02
CA ASP A 122 -8.02 -10.39 13.67
C ASP A 122 -9.44 -10.67 14.15
N LEU A 123 -10.12 -11.59 13.47
CA LEU A 123 -11.44 -12.10 13.83
C LEU A 123 -11.36 -13.52 14.41
N GLY A 124 -10.18 -13.94 14.87
CA GLY A 124 -9.87 -15.26 15.43
C GLY A 124 -10.90 -15.78 16.44
N ARG A 125 -11.41 -14.87 17.27
CA ARG A 125 -12.40 -15.19 18.32
C ARG A 125 -13.79 -15.51 17.79
N LEU A 126 -14.12 -15.10 16.57
CA LEU A 126 -15.41 -15.39 15.92
C LEU A 126 -15.41 -16.77 15.24
N PHE A 127 -14.26 -17.44 15.18
CA PHE A 127 -14.18 -18.79 14.64
C PHE A 127 -14.75 -19.82 15.62
N SER A 128 -15.46 -20.79 15.07
CA SER A 128 -15.76 -22.02 15.79
C SER A 128 -14.50 -22.87 16.00
N GLU A 129 -13.59 -22.86 15.02
CA GLU A 129 -12.31 -23.56 15.04
C GLU A 129 -11.26 -22.73 14.28
N PRO A 130 -10.01 -22.61 14.76
CA PRO A 130 -8.95 -21.84 14.10
C PRO A 130 -8.35 -22.65 12.94
N THR A 131 -9.16 -22.87 11.91
CA THR A 131 -8.80 -23.58 10.68
C THR A 131 -9.17 -22.74 9.47
N LEU A 132 -8.55 -23.02 8.32
CA LEU A 132 -8.91 -22.40 7.04
C LEU A 132 -10.41 -22.55 6.72
N GLU A 133 -10.99 -23.70 7.07
CA GLU A 133 -12.42 -23.94 6.87
C GLU A 133 -13.28 -23.05 7.77
N GLY A 134 -12.86 -22.85 9.02
CA GLY A 134 -13.46 -21.88 9.95
C GLY A 134 -13.42 -20.45 9.43
N GLU A 135 -12.27 -20.02 8.90
CA GLU A 135 -12.08 -18.70 8.25
C GLU A 135 -13.03 -18.52 7.07
N MET A 136 -13.07 -19.48 6.15
CA MET A 136 -13.93 -19.41 4.96
C MET A 136 -15.43 -19.44 5.31
N LYS A 137 -15.81 -20.13 6.39
CA LYS A 137 -17.19 -20.10 6.90
C LYS A 137 -17.56 -18.72 7.43
N LEU A 138 -16.68 -18.10 8.23
CA LEU A 138 -16.90 -16.73 8.71
C LEU A 138 -16.97 -15.74 7.55
N TRP A 139 -16.04 -15.83 6.60
CA TRP A 139 -16.02 -14.97 5.41
C TRP A 139 -17.33 -15.06 4.62
N ARG A 140 -17.89 -16.28 4.45
CA ARG A 140 -19.21 -16.47 3.81
C ARG A 140 -20.35 -15.78 4.55
N ILE A 141 -20.32 -15.75 5.88
CA ILE A 141 -21.32 -15.00 6.68
C ILE A 141 -21.13 -13.50 6.46
N ILE A 142 -19.89 -13.00 6.48
CA ILE A 142 -19.61 -11.57 6.31
C ILE A 142 -20.08 -11.08 4.94
N ILE A 143 -19.79 -11.81 3.86
CA ILE A 143 -20.17 -11.40 2.51
C ILE A 143 -21.68 -11.58 2.24
N ASN A 144 -22.29 -12.67 2.72
CA ASN A 144 -23.68 -12.99 2.39
C ASN A 144 -24.69 -12.37 3.36
N ASP A 145 -24.39 -12.28 4.65
CA ASP A 145 -25.35 -11.84 5.66
C ASP A 145 -25.05 -10.41 6.12
N VAL A 146 -23.78 -10.10 6.41
CA VAL A 146 -23.34 -8.74 6.82
C VAL A 146 -23.22 -7.80 5.62
N LYS A 147 -23.15 -8.34 4.40
CA LYS A 147 -23.02 -7.61 3.12
C LYS A 147 -21.77 -6.74 3.04
N LEU A 148 -20.68 -7.18 3.68
CA LEU A 148 -19.37 -6.53 3.57
C LEU A 148 -18.44 -7.41 2.74
N ASN A 149 -17.88 -6.85 1.67
CA ASN A 149 -16.84 -7.53 0.92
C ASN A 149 -15.49 -7.25 1.58
N VAL A 150 -14.92 -8.29 2.19
CA VAL A 150 -13.60 -8.27 2.82
C VAL A 150 -12.77 -9.41 2.26
N SER A 151 -11.45 -9.30 2.37
CA SER A 151 -10.54 -10.34 1.91
C SER A 151 -10.08 -11.20 3.08
N PRO A 152 -10.25 -12.53 3.02
CA PRO A 152 -9.80 -13.44 4.07
C PRO A 152 -8.27 -13.58 4.03
N GLY A 153 -7.62 -13.79 5.19
CA GLY A 153 -6.16 -13.85 5.30
C GLY A 153 -5.52 -14.92 4.39
N SER A 154 -6.23 -16.02 4.18
CA SER A 154 -5.88 -17.09 3.24
C SER A 154 -5.68 -16.64 1.79
N SER A 155 -6.37 -15.58 1.34
CA SER A 155 -6.16 -15.01 0.00
C SER A 155 -4.79 -14.35 -0.15
N PHE A 156 -4.15 -14.02 0.97
CA PHE A 156 -2.79 -13.46 1.03
C PHE A 156 -1.76 -14.47 1.55
N TYR A 157 -2.12 -15.77 1.58
CA TYR A 157 -1.26 -16.85 2.08
C TYR A 157 -0.86 -16.67 3.56
N CYS A 158 -1.72 -16.08 4.39
CA CYS A 158 -1.49 -16.02 5.83
C CYS A 158 -1.45 -17.43 6.42
N CYS A 159 -0.42 -17.72 7.23
CA CYS A 159 -0.26 -19.01 7.89
C CYS A 159 -1.23 -19.22 9.07
N GLU A 160 -1.70 -18.11 9.65
CA GLU A 160 -2.60 -18.11 10.79
C GLU A 160 -4.00 -17.70 10.32
N PRO A 161 -5.05 -18.50 10.58
CA PRO A 161 -6.42 -18.11 10.26
C PRO A 161 -6.83 -16.94 11.15
N GLY A 162 -7.41 -15.90 10.56
CA GLY A 162 -7.73 -14.61 11.20
C GLY A 162 -8.77 -13.81 10.46
#